data_AF-A0A1L9NQ73-F1
#
_entry.id   AF-A0A1L9NQ73-F1
#
_cell.length_a   1.000
_cell.length_b   1.000
_cell.length_c   1.000
_cell.angle_alpha   90.00
_cell.angle_beta   90.00
_cell.angle_gamma   90.00
#
_symmetry.space_group_name_H-M   'P 1'
#
loop_
_entity.id
_entity.type
_entity.pdbx_description
1 polymer ?
#
loop_
_entity_poly.entity_id
_entity_poly.type
_entity_poly.pdbx_seq_one_letter_code
_entity_poly.pdbx_strand_id
1 'polypeptide(L)'
;MGYAMAQNVRKSMPSTGRMYIFDVFCSTCERFQTEMEGIGAVVVVDSAREAVEQAPTIISIVPNAADVRQLYPDEENRVIAARQIPERLVSECSNISARAIRVL
;
A
#
# COMPACT_ATOMS: atom_id res chain seq x y z
N MET A 1 -0.84 -8.73 9.36
CA MET A 1 -1.62 -9.36 8.27
C MET A 1 -1.16 -8.93 6.87
N GLY A 2 -0.82 -7.65 6.64
CA GLY A 2 -0.50 -7.12 5.31
C GLY A 2 0.57 -7.90 4.53
N TYR A 3 1.67 -8.30 5.18
CA TYR A 3 2.78 -9.01 4.53
C TYR A 3 2.36 -10.26 3.75
N ALA A 4 1.68 -11.21 4.41
CA ALA A 4 1.24 -12.45 3.77
C ALA A 4 0.20 -12.20 2.67
N MET A 5 -0.66 -11.18 2.86
CA MET A 5 -1.61 -10.78 1.83
C MET A 5 -0.90 -10.24 0.59
N ALA A 6 0.08 -9.35 0.77
CA ALA A 6 0.88 -8.80 -0.32
C ALA A 6 1.62 -9.91 -1.08
N GLN A 7 2.16 -10.92 -0.38
CA GLN A 7 2.81 -12.06 -1.02
C GLN A 7 1.83 -12.83 -1.90
N ASN A 8 0.63 -13.12 -1.40
CA ASN A 8 -0.40 -13.81 -2.18
C ASN A 8 -0.83 -12.99 -3.40
N VAL A 9 -1.04 -11.68 -3.23
CA VAL A 9 -1.36 -10.78 -4.35
C VAL A 9 -0.25 -10.81 -5.40
N ARG A 10 1.02 -10.67 -5.01
CA ARG A 10 2.16 -10.71 -5.94
C ARG A 10 2.25 -12.03 -6.70
N LYS A 11 2.02 -13.17 -6.03
CA LYS A 11 2.02 -14.50 -6.65
C LYS A 11 0.86 -14.71 -7.63
N SER A 12 -0.28 -14.05 -7.41
CA SER A 12 -1.45 -14.14 -8.29
C SER A 12 -1.46 -13.09 -9.41
N MET A 13 -0.68 -12.02 -9.28
CA MET A 13 -0.55 -10.99 -10.32
C MET A 13 0.30 -11.50 -11.51
N PRO A 14 -0.01 -11.07 -12.74
CA PRO A 14 0.87 -11.29 -13.89
C PRO A 14 2.29 -10.78 -13.62
N SER A 15 3.32 -11.50 -14.07
CA SER A 15 4.72 -11.14 -13.89
C SER A 15 5.10 -9.80 -14.54
N THR A 16 4.34 -9.36 -15.54
CA THR A 16 4.48 -8.05 -16.20
C THR A 16 3.97 -6.89 -15.34
N GLY A 17 3.12 -7.15 -14.35
CA GLY A 17 2.60 -6.14 -13.43
C GLY A 17 3.61 -5.77 -12.35
N ARG A 18 3.72 -4.48 -12.02
CA ARG A 18 4.56 -3.98 -10.92
C ARG A 18 3.74 -3.84 -9.65
N MET A 19 4.34 -4.23 -8.52
CA MET A 19 3.80 -3.99 -7.19
C MET A 19 4.68 -2.94 -6.49
N TYR A 20 4.08 -1.85 -6.03
CA TYR A 20 4.73 -0.86 -5.18
C TYR A 20 4.41 -1.19 -3.73
N ILE A 21 5.41 -1.23 -2.86
CA ILE A 21 5.24 -1.58 -1.43
C ILE A 21 5.86 -0.51 -0.54
N PHE A 22 5.11 -0.16 0.50
CA PHE A 22 5.55 0.72 1.58
C PHE A 22 5.18 0.08 2.91
N ASP A 23 6.11 0.08 3.84
CA ASP A 23 5.92 -0.23 5.25
C ASP A 23 6.83 0.72 6.04
N VAL A 24 6.41 1.12 7.24
CA VAL A 24 7.23 1.97 8.11
C VAL A 24 8.55 1.29 8.51
N PHE A 25 8.61 -0.04 8.46
CA PHE A 25 9.82 -0.82 8.66
C PHE A 25 10.46 -1.22 7.31
N CYS A 26 11.40 -0.41 6.83
CA CYS A 26 12.10 -0.63 5.54
C CYS A 26 12.64 -2.07 5.37
N SER A 27 13.21 -2.64 6.44
CA SER A 27 13.74 -4.01 6.42
C SER A 27 12.69 -5.08 6.07
N THR A 28 11.41 -4.82 6.37
CA THR A 28 10.30 -5.68 5.97
C THR A 28 10.08 -5.62 4.46
N CYS A 29 10.15 -4.44 3.86
CA CYS A 29 10.03 -4.24 2.41
C CYS A 29 11.20 -4.85 1.64
N GLU A 30 12.44 -4.67 2.12
CA GLU A 30 13.64 -5.25 1.51
C GLU A 30 13.59 -6.78 1.54
N ARG A 31 13.20 -7.36 2.67
CA ARG A 31 12.96 -8.81 2.78
C ARG A 31 11.89 -9.26 1.81
N PHE A 32 10.76 -8.55 1.72
CA PHE A 32 9.67 -8.88 0.81
C PHE A 32 10.13 -8.86 -0.66
N GLN A 33 10.88 -7.83 -1.06
CA GLN A 33 11.42 -7.71 -2.42
C GLN A 33 12.33 -8.89 -2.75
N THR A 34 13.21 -9.27 -1.81
CA THR A 34 14.11 -10.43 -1.95
C THR A 34 13.32 -11.73 -2.08
N GLU A 35 12.32 -11.95 -1.23
CA GLU A 35 11.50 -13.17 -1.25
C GLU A 35 10.66 -13.31 -2.53
N MET A 36 10.28 -12.19 -3.16
CA MET A 36 9.47 -12.16 -4.39
C MET A 36 10.31 -12.08 -5.68
N GLU A 37 11.63 -12.09 -5.56
CA GLU A 37 12.53 -12.10 -6.71
C GLU A 37 12.22 -13.30 -7.63
N GLY A 38 12.22 -13.08 -8.94
CA GLY A 38 11.86 -14.09 -9.94
C GLY A 38 10.36 -14.37 -10.11
N ILE A 39 9.48 -13.90 -9.22
CA ILE A 39 8.02 -14.01 -9.38
C ILE A 39 7.46 -12.82 -10.17
N GLY A 40 7.92 -11.61 -9.85
CA GLY A 40 7.49 -10.38 -10.52
C GLY A 40 8.10 -9.14 -9.89
N ALA A 41 7.95 -8.00 -10.56
CA ALA A 41 8.57 -6.75 -10.11
C ALA A 41 7.92 -6.23 -8.82
N VAL A 42 8.77 -6.03 -7.80
CA VAL A 42 8.44 -5.33 -6.55
C VAL A 42 9.32 -4.10 -6.45
N VAL A 43 8.69 -2.94 -6.25
CA VAL A 43 9.35 -1.65 -6.06
C VAL A 43 9.08 -1.20 -4.62
N VAL A 44 10.13 -1.12 -3.81
CA VAL A 44 10.06 -0.49 -2.49
C VAL A 44 10.05 1.02 -2.70
N VAL A 45 9.12 1.72 -2.06
CA VAL A 45 8.99 3.18 -2.13
C VAL A 45 9.13 3.78 -0.73
N ASP A 46 9.46 5.08 -0.67
CA ASP A 46 9.79 5.75 0.59
C ASP A 46 8.55 6.29 1.33
N SER A 47 7.40 6.32 0.66
CA SER A 47 6.15 6.79 1.25
C SER A 47 4.91 6.12 0.69
N ALA A 48 3.84 6.09 1.48
CA ALA A 48 2.52 5.65 1.03
C ALA A 48 1.99 6.48 -0.15
N ARG A 49 2.29 7.80 -0.16
CA ARG A 49 1.93 8.70 -1.26
C ARG A 49 2.54 8.23 -2.58
N GLU A 50 3.84 7.92 -2.59
CA GLU A 50 4.53 7.47 -3.80
C GLU A 50 3.92 6.17 -4.34
N ALA A 51 3.60 5.19 -3.48
CA ALA A 51 2.90 3.98 -3.90
C ALA A 51 1.56 4.31 -4.59
N VAL A 52 0.80 5.24 -4.00
CA VAL A 52 -0.53 5.63 -4.50
C VAL A 52 -0.45 6.39 -5.82
N GLU A 53 0.54 7.25 -6.01
CA GLU A 53 0.73 8.02 -7.25
C GLU A 53 1.04 7.14 -8.47
N GLN A 54 1.61 5.95 -8.24
CA GLN A 54 2.03 5.03 -9.29
C GLN A 54 1.02 3.91 -9.58
N ALA A 55 0.11 3.61 -8.65
CA ALA A 55 -0.79 2.47 -8.74
C ALA A 55 -2.27 2.86 -8.88
N PRO A 56 -3.01 2.27 -9.84
CA PRO A 56 -4.46 2.46 -9.96
C PRO A 56 -5.26 1.63 -8.94
N THR A 57 -4.65 0.59 -8.35
CA THR A 57 -5.28 -0.25 -7.33
C THR A 57 -4.45 -0.23 -6.06
N ILE A 58 -5.07 0.16 -4.95
CA ILE A 58 -4.44 0.34 -3.64
C ILE A 58 -5.04 -0.65 -2.65
N ILE A 59 -4.18 -1.36 -1.92
CA ILE A 59 -4.55 -2.18 -0.77
C ILE A 59 -3.80 -1.63 0.43
N SER A 60 -4.52 -1.21 1.46
CA SER A 60 -3.93 -0.68 2.69
C SER A 60 -4.34 -1.52 3.89
N ILE A 61 -3.34 -1.88 4.72
CA ILE A 61 -3.48 -2.74 5.90
C ILE A 61 -2.49 -2.29 6.97
N VAL A 62 -3.00 -1.70 8.03
CA VAL A 62 -2.24 -1.26 9.19
C VAL A 62 -2.85 -1.80 10.50
N PRO A 63 -2.07 -1.90 11.58
CA PRO A 63 -2.51 -2.53 12.82
C PRO A 63 -3.71 -1.84 13.50
N ASN A 64 -3.76 -0.50 13.51
CA ASN A 64 -4.79 0.22 14.25
C ASN A 64 -5.25 1.52 13.55
N ALA A 65 -6.33 2.12 14.08
CA ALA A 65 -6.92 3.33 13.51
C ALA A 65 -6.05 4.59 13.62
N ALA A 66 -5.12 4.65 14.57
CA ALA A 66 -4.16 5.75 14.64
C ALA A 66 -3.16 5.67 13.47
N ASP A 67 -2.72 4.47 13.09
CA ASP A 67 -1.83 4.25 11.95
C ASP A 67 -2.52 4.64 10.63
N VAL A 68 -3.82 4.36 10.47
CA VAL A 68 -4.60 4.83 9.30
C VAL A 68 -4.64 6.36 9.26
N ARG A 69 -4.88 7.01 10.40
CA ARG A 69 -4.84 8.47 10.48
C ARG A 69 -3.45 9.04 10.27
N GLN A 70 -2.38 8.25 10.31
CA GLN A 70 -1.03 8.67 9.91
C GLN A 70 -0.75 8.42 8.42
N LEU A 71 -1.64 7.74 7.70
CA LEU A 71 -1.45 7.39 6.29
C LEU A 71 -2.24 8.29 5.32
N TYR A 72 -3.37 8.87 5.75
CA TYR A 72 -4.29 9.60 4.86
C TYR A 72 -4.37 11.15 5.05
N PRO A 73 -4.59 11.73 6.25
CA PRO A 73 -5.04 13.12 6.41
C PRO A 73 -3.97 14.20 6.72
N ASP A 74 -2.78 14.18 6.11
CA ASP A 74 -1.73 15.19 6.36
C ASP A 74 -1.08 15.59 5.05
N GLU A 75 -0.81 16.89 4.90
CA GLU A 75 -0.83 17.57 3.60
C GLU A 75 0.36 17.23 2.69
N GLU A 76 1.47 16.74 3.24
CA GLU A 76 2.73 16.66 2.47
C GLU A 76 3.06 15.25 1.93
N ASN A 77 2.85 14.20 2.73
CA ASN A 77 3.36 12.84 2.45
C ASN A 77 2.30 11.72 2.45
N ARG A 78 1.00 12.06 2.38
CA ARG A 78 -0.09 11.08 2.60
C ARG A 78 -0.96 10.83 1.38
N VAL A 79 -1.75 9.76 1.44
CA VAL A 79 -2.54 9.21 0.34
C VAL A 79 -3.50 10.23 -0.30
N ILE A 80 -4.07 11.16 0.48
CA ILE A 80 -5.02 12.17 -0.03
C ILE A 80 -4.31 13.21 -0.92
N ALA A 81 -3.04 13.50 -0.66
CA ALA A 81 -2.23 14.42 -1.47
C ALA A 81 -1.73 13.80 -2.78
N ALA A 82 -1.90 12.49 -2.96
CA ALA A 82 -1.47 11.80 -4.17
C ALA A 82 -2.26 12.27 -5.40
N ARG A 83 -1.58 12.33 -6.55
CA ARG A 83 -2.21 12.58 -7.85
C ARG A 83 -3.44 11.68 -8.03
N GLN A 84 -4.55 12.28 -8.45
CA GLN A 84 -5.78 11.56 -8.77
C GLN A 84 -5.57 10.72 -10.04
N ILE A 85 -5.92 9.45 -9.97
CA ILE A 85 -5.95 8.54 -11.12
C ILE A 85 -7.42 8.20 -11.38
N PRO A 86 -7.94 8.41 -12.61
CA PRO A 86 -9.31 8.02 -12.95
C PRO A 86 -9.55 6.54 -12.64
N GLU A 87 -10.73 6.24 -12.11
CA GLU A 87 -11.15 4.85 -11.79
C GLU A 87 -10.25 4.13 -10.76
N ARG A 88 -9.52 4.87 -9.91
CA ARG A 88 -8.70 4.27 -8.84
C ARG A 88 -9.58 3.43 -7.91
N LEU A 89 -9.14 2.20 -7.67
CA LEU A 89 -9.71 1.31 -6.67
C LEU A 89 -8.89 1.39 -5.37
N VAL A 90 -9.53 1.73 -4.26
CA VAL A 90 -8.91 1.71 -2.93
C VAL A 90 -9.63 0.70 -2.07
N SER A 91 -8.88 -0.27 -1.53
CA SER A 91 -9.37 -1.28 -0.59
C SER A 91 -8.66 -1.11 0.74
N GLU A 92 -9.38 -0.57 1.72
CA GLU A 92 -8.91 -0.46 3.10
C GLU A 92 -9.29 -1.74 3.86
N CYS A 93 -8.31 -2.50 4.34
CA CYS A 93 -8.53 -3.79 4.99
C CYS A 93 -8.03 -3.84 6.44
N SER A 94 -7.77 -2.68 7.05
CA SER A 94 -7.47 -2.56 8.48
C SER A 94 -8.72 -2.72 9.35
N ASN A 95 -8.53 -3.13 10.61
CA ASN A 95 -9.63 -3.21 11.57
C ASN A 95 -9.94 -1.82 12.15
N ILE A 96 -10.64 -0.99 11.37
CA ILE A 96 -11.01 0.38 11.75
C ILE A 96 -12.52 0.58 11.78
N SER A 97 -12.95 1.59 12.55
CA SER A 97 -14.37 1.96 12.61
C SER A 97 -14.88 2.50 11.27
N ALA A 98 -16.16 2.26 10.97
CA ALA A 98 -16.83 2.85 9.81
C ALA A 98 -16.77 4.39 9.78
N ARG A 99 -16.72 5.04 10.97
CA ARG A 99 -16.52 6.48 11.06
C ARG A 99 -15.14 6.91 10.55
N ALA A 100 -14.10 6.12 10.82
CA ALA A 100 -12.75 6.43 10.36
C ALA A 100 -12.63 6.36 8.83
N ILE A 101 -13.37 5.47 8.17
CA ILE A 101 -13.41 5.36 6.70
C ILE A 101 -14.04 6.58 6.04
N ARG A 102 -15.09 7.17 6.64
CA ARG A 102 -15.84 8.30 6.04
C ARG A 102 -15.05 9.59 5.88
N VAL A 103 -13.88 9.67 6.48
CA VAL A 103 -13.00 10.86 6.46
C VAL A 103 -11.68 10.60 5.73
N LEU A 104 -11.54 9.42 5.10
CA LEU A 104 -10.49 9.11 4.12
C LEU A 104 -10.97 9.53 2.73
#